data_AF-A0A507WGW9-F1
#
_entry.id   AF-A0A507WGW9-F1
#
_cell.length_a   1.000
_cell.length_b   1.000
_cell.length_c   1.000
_cell.angle_alpha   90.00
_cell.angle_beta   90.00
_cell.angle_gamma   90.00
#
_symmetry.space_group_name_H-M   'P 1'
#
loop_
_entity.id
_entity.type
_entity.pdbx_description
1 polymer ?
#
loop_
_entity_poly.entity_id
_entity_poly.type
_entity_poly.pdbx_seq_one_letter_code
_entity_poly.pdbx_strand_id
1 'polypeptide(L)'
;MAKDLLVTDSLSEQMINAGVMLIERLDQSNAQVKSAFWLYFSELRTWKLVIASDLIAANGPRMFYEKIVTANSLASESENIISLNDIGVEALDNKVVQLLAMMISTGSGISSIRFSKNNINGVYIEDAYIYRSSR
;
A
#
# COMPACT_ATOMS: atom_id res chain seq x y z
N MET A 1 0.94 -10.88 21.14
CA MET A 1 0.12 -10.47 19.96
C MET A 1 0.72 -9.18 19.41
N ALA A 2 0.88 -9.06 18.09
CA ALA A 2 1.33 -7.82 17.44
C ALA A 2 0.38 -6.65 17.75
N LYS A 3 0.88 -5.41 17.65
CA LYS A 3 0.10 -4.21 18.00
C LYS A 3 -0.61 -3.66 16.77
N ASP A 4 -1.90 -3.34 16.91
CA ASP A 4 -2.61 -2.58 15.90
C ASP A 4 -2.02 -1.17 15.80
N LEU A 5 -1.60 -0.82 14.58
CA LEU A 5 -1.11 0.51 14.27
C LEU A 5 -2.27 1.50 14.26
N LEU A 6 -2.09 2.64 14.93
CA LEU A 6 -2.98 3.77 14.79
C LEU A 6 -2.62 4.59 13.54
N VAL A 7 -3.52 4.63 12.56
CA VAL A 7 -3.41 5.54 11.41
C VAL A 7 -3.93 6.92 11.81
N THR A 8 -3.12 7.94 11.56
CA THR A 8 -3.43 9.34 11.89
C THR A 8 -3.55 10.19 10.63
N ASP A 9 -3.81 11.49 10.78
CA ASP A 9 -3.84 12.47 9.67
C ASP A 9 -2.44 12.79 9.11
N SER A 10 -1.39 12.52 9.88
CA SER A 10 0.01 12.58 9.44
C SER A 10 0.61 11.19 9.20
N LEU A 11 1.48 11.06 8.20
CA LEU A 11 2.19 9.80 7.93
C LEU A 11 3.42 9.69 8.84
N SER A 12 3.35 8.82 9.85
CA SER A 12 4.44 8.60 10.80
C SER A 12 5.47 7.57 10.30
N GLU A 13 6.67 7.57 10.89
CA GLU A 13 7.68 6.52 10.63
C GLU A 13 7.17 5.12 10.98
N GLN A 14 6.32 5.01 12.01
CA GLN A 14 5.72 3.72 12.38
C GLN A 14 4.78 3.19 11.29
N MET A 15 4.00 4.08 10.65
CA MET A 15 3.16 3.73 9.49
C MET A 15 4.01 3.33 8.30
N ILE A 16 5.08 4.07 8.03
CA ILE A 16 6.01 3.75 6.96
C ILE A 16 6.62 2.37 7.17
N ASN A 17 7.15 2.10 8.37
CA ASN A 17 7.78 0.83 8.71
C ASN A 17 6.77 -0.32 8.70
N ALA A 18 5.55 -0.14 9.21
CA ALA A 18 4.51 -1.16 9.15
C ALA A 18 4.15 -1.53 7.70
N GLY A 19 4.14 -0.56 6.79
CA GLY A 19 3.93 -0.82 5.36
C GLY A 19 5.06 -1.65 4.74
N VAL A 20 6.32 -1.35 5.06
CA VAL A 20 7.48 -2.17 4.64
C VAL A 20 7.30 -3.61 5.11
N MET A 21 7.08 -3.80 6.41
CA MET A 21 6.98 -5.13 7.01
C MET A 21 5.82 -5.95 6.41
N LEU A 22 4.67 -5.32 6.15
CA LEU A 22 3.55 -5.99 5.49
C LEU A 22 3.89 -6.42 4.05
N ILE A 23 4.52 -5.55 3.27
CA ILE A 23 4.92 -5.87 1.89
C ILE A 23 5.91 -7.03 1.86
N GLU A 24 6.90 -7.05 2.77
CA GLU A 24 7.86 -8.15 2.88
C GLU A 24 7.18 -9.49 3.18
N ARG A 25 6.21 -9.52 4.10
CA ARG A 25 5.44 -10.75 4.39
C ARG A 25 4.59 -11.17 3.19
N LEU A 26 4.01 -10.22 2.47
CA LEU A 26 3.26 -10.50 1.25
C LEU A 26 4.16 -11.09 0.16
N ASP A 27 5.41 -10.63 0.03
CA ASP A 27 6.39 -11.19 -0.91
C ASP A 27 6.77 -12.62 -0.57
N GLN A 28 6.97 -12.92 0.72
CA GLN A 28 7.25 -14.28 1.20
C GLN A 28 6.11 -15.25 0.84
N SER A 29 4.87 -14.76 0.74
CA SER A 29 3.69 -15.52 0.31
C SER A 29 3.44 -15.50 -1.20
N ASN A 30 4.37 -14.94 -1.99
CA ASN A 30 4.25 -14.72 -3.43
C ASN A 30 2.94 -14.01 -3.83
N ALA A 31 2.58 -12.94 -3.11
CA ALA A 31 1.37 -12.16 -3.39
C ALA A 31 1.46 -11.29 -4.66
N GLN A 32 2.60 -11.27 -5.35
CA GLN A 32 2.82 -10.56 -6.62
C GLN A 32 2.44 -9.07 -6.55
N VAL A 33 2.86 -8.37 -5.49
CA VAL A 33 2.57 -6.95 -5.29
C VAL A 33 3.34 -6.12 -6.32
N LYS A 34 2.60 -5.44 -7.20
CA LYS A 34 3.14 -4.58 -8.28
C LYS A 34 3.17 -3.10 -7.91
N SER A 35 2.18 -2.66 -7.15
CA SER A 35 2.13 -1.31 -6.60
C SER A 35 1.76 -1.36 -5.13
N ALA A 36 2.47 -0.57 -4.33
CA ALA A 36 2.18 -0.41 -2.91
C ALA A 36 2.60 0.99 -2.48
N PHE A 37 1.66 1.74 -1.90
CA PHE A 37 1.89 3.11 -1.48
C PHE A 37 0.88 3.54 -0.43
N TRP A 38 1.32 4.36 0.52
CA TRP A 38 0.41 5.16 1.31
C TRP A 38 -0.13 6.31 0.46
N LEU A 39 -1.44 6.53 0.47
CA LEU A 39 -2.10 7.64 -0.19
C LEU A 39 -2.90 8.44 0.85
N TYR A 40 -2.74 9.76 0.83
CA TYR A 40 -3.56 10.65 1.65
C TYR A 40 -4.89 10.96 0.96
N PHE A 41 -5.99 10.63 1.64
CA PHE A 41 -7.35 10.92 1.19
C PHE A 41 -7.84 12.18 1.88
N SER A 42 -7.69 13.33 1.20
CA SER A 42 -7.98 14.66 1.74
C SER A 42 -9.42 14.82 2.25
N GLU A 43 -10.39 14.22 1.54
CA GLU A 43 -11.81 14.26 1.92
C GLU A 43 -12.08 13.59 3.27
N LEU A 44 -11.31 12.54 3.57
CA LEU A 44 -11.44 11.74 4.79
C LEU A 44 -10.39 12.11 5.84
N ARG A 45 -9.44 12.99 5.50
CA ARG A 45 -8.28 13.37 6.30
C ARG A 45 -7.52 12.18 6.88
N THR A 46 -7.40 11.12 6.10
CA THR A 46 -6.77 9.87 6.53
C THR A 46 -5.84 9.31 5.47
N TRP A 47 -4.88 8.51 5.90
CA TRP A 47 -4.00 7.75 5.03
C TRP A 47 -4.58 6.36 4.80
N LYS A 48 -4.43 5.82 3.58
CA LYS A 48 -4.60 4.38 3.36
C LYS A 48 -3.39 3.78 2.67
N LEU A 49 -3.04 2.57 3.06
CA LEU A 49 -2.07 1.77 2.35
C LEU A 49 -2.79 1.11 1.17
N VAL A 50 -2.52 1.57 -0.04
CA VAL A 50 -3.06 1.00 -1.26
C VAL A 50 -2.09 -0.07 -1.77
N ILE A 51 -2.61 -1.25 -2.07
CA ILE A 51 -1.86 -2.39 -2.61
C ILE A 51 -2.57 -2.88 -3.87
N ALA A 52 -1.79 -3.04 -4.95
CA ALA A 52 -2.25 -3.64 -6.20
C ALA A 52 -1.33 -4.79 -6.64
N SER A 53 -1.94 -5.84 -7.18
CA SER A 53 -1.31 -7.12 -7.52
C SER A 53 -2.00 -7.75 -8.72
N ASP A 54 -1.23 -8.49 -9.52
CA ASP A 54 -1.75 -9.32 -10.62
C ASP A 54 -2.82 -10.32 -10.13
N LEU A 55 -2.69 -10.80 -8.89
CA LEU A 55 -3.60 -11.80 -8.33
C LEU A 55 -5.02 -11.26 -8.09
N ILE A 56 -5.18 -9.94 -7.98
CA ILE A 56 -6.48 -9.31 -7.75
C ILE A 56 -7.34 -9.39 -9.00
N ALA A 57 -6.77 -9.19 -10.19
CA ALA A 57 -7.49 -9.30 -11.45
C ALA A 57 -7.99 -10.73 -11.69
N ALA A 58 -7.20 -11.74 -11.31
CA ALA A 58 -7.53 -13.14 -11.53
C ALA A 58 -8.51 -13.71 -10.49
N ASN A 59 -8.44 -13.28 -9.23
CA ASN A 59 -9.14 -13.94 -8.11
C ASN A 59 -10.05 -13.01 -7.30
N GLY A 60 -10.06 -11.71 -7.63
CA GLY A 60 -10.82 -10.69 -6.93
C GLY A 60 -10.18 -10.17 -5.64
N PRO A 61 -10.69 -9.04 -5.12
CA PRO A 61 -10.12 -8.36 -3.96
C PRO A 61 -10.28 -9.15 -2.65
N ARG A 62 -11.35 -9.94 -2.50
CA ARG A 62 -11.60 -10.74 -1.28
C ARG A 62 -10.46 -11.72 -0.98
N MET A 63 -10.03 -12.48 -1.99
CA MET A 63 -8.91 -13.41 -1.86
C MET A 63 -7.63 -12.67 -1.42
N PHE A 64 -7.41 -11.47 -1.97
CA PHE A 64 -6.24 -10.69 -1.60
C PHE A 64 -6.32 -10.18 -0.16
N TYR A 65 -7.49 -9.76 0.33
CA TYR A 65 -7.68 -9.45 1.75
C TYR A 65 -7.39 -10.66 2.65
N GLU A 66 -7.75 -11.88 2.24
CA GLU A 66 -7.40 -13.10 2.98
C GLU A 66 -5.88 -13.33 3.04
N LYS A 67 -5.13 -12.99 1.97
CA LYS A 67 -3.66 -12.99 1.99
C LYS A 67 -3.10 -11.96 2.97
N ILE A 68 -3.71 -10.78 3.08
CA ILE A 68 -3.29 -9.75 4.03
C ILE A 68 -3.53 -10.20 5.48
N VAL A 69 -4.70 -10.79 5.77
CA VAL A 69 -4.97 -11.39 7.08
C VAL A 69 -3.93 -12.45 7.43
N THR A 70 -3.63 -13.33 6.47
CA THR A 70 -2.60 -14.35 6.63
C THR A 70 -1.22 -13.73 6.89
N ALA A 71 -0.81 -12.72 6.11
CA ALA A 71 0.44 -12.00 6.31
C ALA A 71 0.49 -11.29 7.67
N ASN A 72 -0.60 -10.67 8.14
CA ASN A 72 -0.66 -10.06 9.46
C ASN A 72 -0.55 -11.10 10.59
N SER A 73 -1.07 -12.31 10.41
CA SER A 73 -0.93 -13.39 11.40
C SER A 73 0.51 -13.87 11.59
N LEU A 74 1.38 -13.61 10.61
CA LEU A 74 2.81 -13.93 10.64
C LEU A 74 3.68 -12.81 11.23
N ALA A 75 3.10 -11.68 11.63
CA ALA A 75 3.84 -10.56 12.22
C ALA A 75 4.40 -10.94 13.60
N SER A 76 5.65 -10.53 13.87
CA SER A 76 6.24 -10.70 15.20
C SER A 76 5.60 -9.77 16.24
N GLU A 77 5.77 -10.05 17.53
CA GLU A 77 5.19 -9.23 18.61
C GLU A 77 5.73 -7.80 18.66
N SER A 78 6.93 -7.58 18.11
CA SER A 78 7.57 -6.27 17.99
C SER A 78 7.07 -5.45 16.80
N GLU A 79 6.35 -6.06 15.86
CA GLU A 79 5.85 -5.38 14.67
C GLU A 79 4.47 -4.74 14.91
N ASN A 80 4.22 -3.65 14.19
CA ASN A 80 2.90 -3.06 14.08
C ASN A 80 2.18 -3.64 12.86
N ILE A 81 0.93 -4.05 13.04
CA ILE A 81 0.07 -4.51 11.95
C ILE A 81 -0.88 -3.38 11.52
N ILE A 82 -1.14 -3.28 10.22
CA ILE A 82 -2.05 -2.30 9.66
C ILE A 82 -3.45 -2.92 9.61
N SER A 83 -4.44 -2.20 10.14
CA SER A 83 -5.84 -2.62 10.09
C SER A 83 -6.34 -2.72 8.65
N LEU A 84 -7.20 -3.70 8.37
CA LEU A 84 -7.80 -3.86 7.05
C LEU A 84 -8.62 -2.62 6.62
N ASN A 85 -9.15 -1.85 7.58
CA ASN A 85 -9.90 -0.62 7.29
C ASN A 85 -9.01 0.46 6.64
N ASP A 86 -7.72 0.43 6.95
CA ASP A 86 -6.71 1.37 6.46
C ASP A 86 -5.97 0.83 5.23
N ILE A 87 -6.40 -0.31 4.70
CA ILE A 87 -5.84 -0.93 3.50
C ILE A 87 -6.84 -0.90 2.35
N GLY A 88 -6.43 -0.28 1.24
CA GLY A 88 -7.13 -0.36 -0.04
C GLY A 88 -6.51 -1.45 -0.91
N VAL A 89 -7.31 -2.44 -1.32
CA VAL A 89 -6.90 -3.44 -2.32
C VAL A 89 -7.46 -3.03 -3.67
N GLU A 90 -6.59 -2.72 -4.62
CA GLU A 90 -6.95 -2.13 -5.90
C GLU A 90 -6.46 -3.00 -7.07
N ALA A 91 -7.22 -2.97 -8.18
CA ALA A 91 -6.77 -3.57 -9.43
C ALA A 91 -5.69 -2.69 -10.10
N LEU A 92 -4.88 -3.29 -10.99
CA LEU A 92 -3.82 -2.57 -11.70
C LEU A 92 -4.34 -1.54 -12.72
N ASP A 93 -5.62 -1.63 -13.09
CA ASP A 93 -6.31 -0.65 -13.93
C ASP A 93 -6.94 0.50 -13.13
N ASN A 94 -6.79 0.51 -11.79
CA ASN A 94 -7.16 1.66 -10.99
C ASN A 94 -6.40 2.91 -11.47
N LYS A 95 -7.12 4.02 -11.66
CA LYS A 95 -6.58 5.26 -12.24
C LYS A 95 -5.36 5.80 -11.49
N VAL A 96 -5.37 5.77 -10.15
CA VAL A 96 -4.26 6.27 -9.35
C VAL A 96 -3.06 5.32 -9.45
N VAL A 97 -3.31 4.01 -9.44
CA VAL A 97 -2.26 2.99 -9.62
C VAL A 97 -1.56 3.16 -10.97
N GLN A 98 -2.32 3.28 -12.06
CA GLN A 98 -1.76 3.49 -13.40
C GLN A 98 -1.00 4.81 -13.51
N LEU A 99 -1.56 5.89 -12.95
CA LEU A 99 -0.94 7.20 -12.96
C LEU A 99 0.42 7.19 -12.25
N LEU A 100 0.49 6.58 -11.07
CA LEU A 100 1.77 6.44 -10.36
C LEU A 100 2.75 5.56 -11.15
N ALA A 101 2.30 4.45 -11.73
CA ALA A 101 3.16 3.56 -12.52
C ALA A 101 3.66 4.18 -13.83
N MET A 102 3.00 5.22 -14.34
CA MET A 102 3.49 6.00 -15.48
C MET A 102 4.57 7.02 -15.07
N MET A 103 4.45 7.59 -13.88
CA MET A 103 5.33 8.67 -13.42
C MET A 103 6.55 8.15 -12.65
N ILE A 104 6.40 7.03 -11.96
CA ILE A 104 7.38 6.45 -11.05
C ILE A 104 7.53 4.98 -11.41
N SER A 105 8.75 4.59 -11.73
CA SER A 105 9.11 3.19 -11.92
C SER A 105 10.03 2.77 -10.80
N THR A 106 9.61 1.80 -10.01
CA THR A 106 10.46 1.12 -9.02
C THR A 106 10.91 -0.23 -9.55
N GLY A 107 12.00 -0.77 -9.01
CA GLY A 107 12.33 -2.18 -9.17
C GLY A 107 11.40 -3.08 -8.32
N SER A 108 11.76 -4.35 -8.20
CA SER A 108 11.06 -5.32 -7.33
C SER A 108 11.33 -5.12 -5.83
N GLY A 109 12.30 -4.30 -5.46
CA GLY A 109 12.59 -3.94 -4.07
C GLY A 109 11.54 -3.05 -3.42
N ILE A 110 11.79 -2.64 -2.19
CA ILE A 110 10.98 -1.66 -1.47
C ILE A 110 11.69 -0.31 -1.54
N SER A 111 11.04 0.68 -2.15
CA SER A 111 11.55 2.04 -2.31
C SER A 111 11.03 2.96 -1.19
N SER A 112 11.62 4.16 -1.09
CA SER A 112 11.20 5.23 -0.18
C SER A 112 11.04 6.52 -1.00
N ILE A 113 9.89 6.71 -1.62
CA ILE A 113 9.63 7.86 -2.50
C ILE A 113 8.45 8.67 -1.96
N ARG A 114 8.68 9.94 -1.62
CA ARG A 114 7.62 10.89 -1.28
C ARG A 114 7.14 11.60 -2.55
N PHE A 115 5.84 11.58 -2.79
CA PHE A 115 5.21 12.16 -3.97
C PHE A 115 4.04 13.04 -3.56
N SER A 116 4.27 14.35 -3.46
CA SER A 116 3.31 15.29 -2.86
C SER A 116 2.99 16.47 -3.77
N LYS A 117 1.76 16.98 -3.67
CA LYS A 117 1.27 18.19 -4.35
C LYS A 117 1.45 18.13 -5.88
N ASN A 118 1.08 17.00 -6.46
CA ASN A 118 1.17 16.80 -7.90
C ASN A 118 -0.21 16.79 -8.54
N ASN A 119 -0.32 17.39 -9.72
CA ASN A 119 -1.50 17.30 -10.57
C ASN A 119 -1.10 16.67 -11.89
N ILE A 120 -1.66 15.51 -12.20
CA ILE A 120 -1.33 14.74 -13.41
C ILE A 120 -2.64 14.40 -14.11
N ASN A 121 -2.79 14.88 -15.34
CA ASN A 121 -3.98 14.64 -16.17
C ASN A 121 -5.30 14.99 -15.45
N GLY A 122 -5.30 16.04 -14.62
CA GLY A 122 -6.49 16.48 -13.87
C GLY A 122 -6.75 15.70 -12.57
N VAL A 123 -5.91 14.72 -12.22
CA VAL A 123 -5.96 14.02 -10.93
C VAL A 123 -4.96 14.69 -10.00
N TYR A 124 -5.46 15.27 -8.90
CA TYR A 124 -4.64 15.85 -7.86
C TYR A 124 -4.26 14.79 -6.81
N ILE A 125 -2.97 14.58 -6.61
CA ILE A 125 -2.41 13.79 -5.53
C ILE A 125 -1.86 14.76 -4.49
N GLU A 126 -2.58 14.90 -3.38
CA GLU A 126 -2.14 15.74 -2.28
C GLU A 126 -0.84 15.19 -1.68
N ASP A 127 -0.85 13.90 -1.33
CA ASP A 127 0.34 13.25 -0.80
C ASP A 127 0.31 11.73 -0.96
N ALA A 128 1.48 11.17 -1.24
CA ALA A 128 1.70 9.73 -1.34
C ALA A 128 3.12 9.36 -0.89
N TYR A 129 3.25 8.18 -0.28
CA TYR A 129 4.55 7.57 0.02
C TYR A 129 4.62 6.20 -0.62
N ILE A 130 5.54 6.03 -1.56
CA ILE A 130 5.53 4.94 -2.53
C ILE A 130 6.65 3.96 -2.22
N TYR A 131 6.24 2.71 -1.98
CA TYR A 131 7.13 1.56 -1.83
C TYR A 131 7.41 0.89 -3.16
N ARG A 132 6.35 0.69 -3.96
CA ARG A 132 6.43 0.07 -5.29
C ARG A 132 5.49 0.74 -6.26
N SER A 133 5.96 0.87 -7.49
CA SER A 133 5.16 1.25 -8.64
C SER A 133 5.79 0.63 -9.89
N SER A 134 5.15 -0.42 -10.39
CA SER A 134 5.57 -1.14 -11.59
C SER A 134 4.35 -1.45 -12.46
N ARG A 135 4.60 -1.55 -13.76
CA ARG A 135 3.60 -1.98 -14.75
C ARG A 135 3.41 -3.48 -14.75
#